data_AF-A0A1G1FD21-F1
#
_entry.id   AF-A0A1G1FD21-F1
#
_cell.length_a   1.000
_cell.length_b   1.000
_cell.length_c   1.000
_cell.angle_alpha   90.00
_cell.angle_beta   90.00
_cell.angle_gamma   90.00
#
_symmetry.space_group_name_H-M   'P 1'
#
loop_
_entity.id
_entity.type
_entity.pdbx_description
1 polymer ?
#
loop_
_entity_poly.entity_id
_entity_poly.type
_entity_poly.pdbx_seq_one_letter_code
_entity_poly.pdbx_strand_id
1 'polypeptide(L)'
;MQFIIGGKSIELNTLEPGLDKKFISLHSAYFGHEALSWDDFEVEAIKFFDSCSSKIALHDAYFNNFTVIWDTFISAGKFAEAENIWDMALKPALKWEKTNQAKRIHKGTPYYFWGITVLQRGELDKGYALIHRAVEEDFLTHGKAYIDTSGFALVSLNYVKADQAFRQWVIQQAKFLNTMQNNYSALYGRKFILEDFKDRFLLAPPNVATIFLLAYAVARLMRLSELPAHAFHSSFAGQLEINILFDVVLVIDNAIHAKNPSQRKFINHAEFLLTKANFSLNNAQLGDINEAYNKDFDGTLRTILDGTFSLPNLTLTTFQRDVAIVYGLRNYGAHNVSSVPTIQERFLEIQQVVMNVLFATVDFLY
;
A
#
# COMPACT_ATOMS: atom_id res chain seq x y z
N MET A 1 34.19 6.65 3.39
CA MET A 1 35.50 6.53 2.71
C MET A 1 35.33 6.88 1.25
N GLN A 2 36.11 7.82 0.69
CA GLN A 2 35.90 8.38 -0.65
C GLN A 2 36.92 7.87 -1.66
N PHE A 3 36.47 7.53 -2.86
CA PHE A 3 37.29 7.03 -3.97
C PHE A 3 36.90 7.70 -5.28
N ILE A 4 37.82 7.69 -6.25
CA ILE A 4 37.52 8.05 -7.65
C ILE A 4 37.63 6.77 -8.47
N ILE A 5 36.51 6.34 -9.07
CA ILE A 5 36.45 5.13 -9.90
C ILE A 5 35.73 5.51 -11.20
N GLY A 6 36.36 5.24 -12.35
CA GLY A 6 35.78 5.59 -13.65
C GLY A 6 35.45 7.08 -13.82
N GLY A 7 36.18 7.97 -13.12
CA GLY A 7 35.92 9.42 -13.10
C GLY A 7 34.77 9.87 -12.19
N LYS A 8 34.12 8.95 -11.47
CA LYS A 8 33.06 9.25 -10.49
C LYS A 8 33.62 9.24 -9.07
N SER A 9 33.29 10.27 -8.28
CA SER A 9 33.53 10.27 -6.83
C SER A 9 32.50 9.38 -6.14
N ILE A 10 32.97 8.38 -5.40
CA ILE A 10 32.14 7.38 -4.72
C ILE A 10 32.47 7.38 -3.25
N GLU A 11 31.46 7.52 -2.41
CA GLU A 11 31.58 7.41 -0.96
C GLU A 11 31.00 6.07 -0.49
N LEU A 12 31.83 5.29 0.19
CA LEU A 12 31.47 4.00 0.79
C LEU A 12 31.40 4.12 2.30
N ASN A 13 30.40 3.47 2.90
CA ASN A 13 30.40 3.17 4.33
C ASN A 13 31.50 2.16 4.61
N THR A 14 32.39 2.51 5.54
CA THR A 14 33.47 1.64 6.00
C THR A 14 32.89 0.49 6.83
N LEU A 15 33.26 -0.74 6.48
CA LEU A 15 32.84 -1.96 7.15
C LEU A 15 34.05 -2.62 7.81
N GLU A 16 34.72 -3.50 7.07
CA GLU A 16 35.95 -4.17 7.45
C GLU A 16 36.91 -4.20 6.26
N PRO A 17 38.24 -4.17 6.47
CA PRO A 17 39.20 -3.99 5.37
C PRO A 17 39.06 -4.98 4.21
N GLY A 18 38.74 -6.24 4.50
CA GLY A 18 38.53 -7.28 3.48
C GLY A 18 37.31 -6.98 2.60
N LEU A 19 36.17 -6.66 3.22
CA LEU A 19 34.93 -6.38 2.53
C LEU A 19 34.93 -5.01 1.84
N ASP A 20 35.57 -4.00 2.44
CA ASP A 20 35.77 -2.69 1.83
C ASP A 20 36.51 -2.82 0.49
N LYS A 21 37.56 -3.64 0.43
CA LYS A 21 38.27 -3.95 -0.82
C LYS A 21 37.36 -4.59 -1.86
N LYS A 22 36.46 -5.49 -1.44
CA LYS A 22 35.49 -6.12 -2.34
C LYS A 22 34.44 -5.14 -2.85
N PHE A 23 34.00 -4.17 -2.03
CA PHE A 23 33.14 -3.08 -2.51
C PHE A 23 33.87 -2.16 -3.50
N ILE A 24 35.15 -1.87 -3.31
CA ILE A 24 35.94 -1.12 -4.30
C ILE A 24 35.96 -1.89 -5.63
N SER A 25 36.30 -3.18 -5.60
CA SER A 25 36.28 -4.02 -6.81
C SER A 25 34.91 -4.10 -7.48
N LEU A 26 33.83 -4.18 -6.69
CA LEU A 26 32.45 -4.11 -7.20
C LEU A 26 32.23 -2.81 -7.97
N HIS A 27 32.53 -1.65 -7.38
CA HIS A 27 32.35 -0.37 -8.04
C HIS A 27 33.27 -0.21 -9.26
N SER A 28 34.51 -0.71 -9.20
CA SER A 28 35.41 -0.76 -10.36
C SER A 28 34.88 -1.62 -11.50
N ALA A 29 34.17 -2.71 -11.21
CA ALA A 29 33.55 -3.52 -12.26
C ALA A 29 32.41 -2.78 -12.97
N TYR A 30 31.56 -2.07 -12.21
CA TYR A 30 30.42 -1.33 -12.77
C TYR A 30 30.81 -0.01 -13.45
N PHE A 31 31.86 0.67 -12.98
CA PHE A 31 32.24 2.00 -13.49
C PHE A 31 33.60 2.06 -14.19
N GLY A 32 34.46 1.08 -13.98
CA GLY A 32 35.84 1.03 -14.51
C GLY A 32 36.12 -0.14 -15.45
N HIS A 33 35.12 -0.99 -15.75
CA HIS A 33 35.25 -2.18 -16.59
C HIS A 33 36.23 -3.25 -16.08
N GLU A 34 36.47 -3.30 -14.78
CA GLU A 34 37.27 -4.35 -14.15
C GLU A 34 36.48 -5.67 -13.98
N ALA A 35 37.19 -6.78 -13.82
CA ALA A 35 36.55 -8.07 -13.51
C ALA A 35 36.18 -8.16 -12.01
N LEU A 36 35.01 -8.72 -11.71
CA LEU A 36 34.55 -9.00 -10.36
C LEU A 36 34.46 -10.51 -10.09
N SER A 37 35.15 -11.00 -9.05
CA SER A 37 34.88 -12.32 -8.48
C SER A 37 33.75 -12.21 -7.45
N TRP A 38 32.55 -12.66 -7.81
CA TRP A 38 31.40 -12.65 -6.90
C TRP A 38 31.55 -13.67 -5.77
N ASP A 39 32.17 -14.82 -6.05
CA ASP A 39 32.45 -15.84 -5.04
C ASP A 39 33.35 -15.28 -3.93
N ASP A 40 34.39 -14.52 -4.29
CA ASP A 40 35.24 -13.88 -3.30
C ASP A 40 34.50 -12.79 -2.50
N PHE A 41 33.61 -12.04 -3.17
CA PHE A 41 32.79 -11.02 -2.50
C PHE A 41 31.90 -11.69 -1.46
N GLU A 42 31.21 -12.77 -1.83
CA GLU A 42 30.33 -13.53 -0.95
C GLU A 42 31.09 -14.11 0.25
N VAL A 43 32.30 -14.65 0.05
CA VAL A 43 33.15 -15.14 1.15
C VAL A 43 33.45 -14.05 2.17
N GLU A 44 33.84 -12.85 1.72
CA GLU A 44 34.12 -11.74 2.64
C GLU A 44 32.86 -11.18 3.30
N ALA A 45 31.73 -11.15 2.58
CA ALA A 45 30.44 -10.73 3.14
C ALA A 45 29.95 -11.70 4.25
N ILE A 46 30.11 -13.01 4.06
CA ILE A 46 29.79 -14.03 5.07
C ILE A 46 30.65 -13.86 6.32
N LYS A 47 31.97 -13.65 6.18
CA LYS A 47 32.87 -13.38 7.32
C LYS A 47 32.46 -12.13 8.10
N PHE A 48 32.09 -11.08 7.39
CA PHE A 48 31.58 -9.86 8.00
C PHE A 48 30.29 -10.12 8.79
N PHE A 49 29.33 -10.89 8.24
CA PHE A 49 28.12 -11.23 8.98
C PHE A 49 28.37 -12.08 10.23
N ASP A 50 29.38 -12.96 10.23
CA ASP A 50 29.81 -13.66 11.43
C ASP A 50 30.27 -12.69 12.53
N SER A 51 31.03 -11.64 12.17
CA SER A 51 31.57 -10.65 13.11
C SER A 51 30.52 -9.65 13.62
N CYS A 52 29.44 -9.43 12.87
CA CYS A 52 28.47 -8.36 13.12
C CYS A 52 27.00 -8.80 13.19
N SER A 53 26.72 -10.09 13.41
CA SER A 53 25.37 -10.68 13.32
C SER A 53 24.24 -10.00 14.12
N SER A 54 24.52 -9.19 15.15
CA SER A 54 23.52 -8.43 15.92
C SER A 54 23.58 -6.90 15.70
N LYS A 55 24.43 -6.42 14.80
CA LYS A 55 24.71 -4.98 14.61
C LYS A 55 23.95 -4.45 13.39
N ILE A 56 22.69 -4.07 13.59
CA ILE A 56 21.78 -3.56 12.53
C ILE A 56 22.42 -2.44 11.70
N ALA A 57 23.04 -1.45 12.35
CA ALA A 57 23.67 -0.33 11.65
C ALA A 57 24.79 -0.75 10.67
N LEU A 58 25.50 -1.85 10.95
CA LEU A 58 26.51 -2.40 10.05
C LEU A 58 25.87 -3.18 8.89
N HIS A 59 24.73 -3.83 9.11
CA HIS A 59 23.96 -4.45 8.03
C HIS A 59 23.44 -3.37 7.07
N ASP A 60 22.90 -2.27 7.59
CA ASP A 60 22.48 -1.12 6.77
C ASP A 60 23.65 -0.52 6.00
N ALA A 61 24.81 -0.33 6.64
CA ALA A 61 26.01 0.15 5.97
C ALA A 61 26.46 -0.77 4.82
N TYR A 62 26.35 -2.09 5.00
CA TYR A 62 26.62 -3.08 3.94
C TYR A 62 25.68 -2.89 2.74
N PHE A 63 24.37 -2.80 2.97
CA PHE A 63 23.42 -2.65 1.87
C PHE A 63 23.48 -1.26 1.23
N ASN A 64 23.76 -0.21 2.02
CA ASN A 64 23.88 1.16 1.53
C ASN A 64 25.04 1.33 0.54
N ASN A 65 26.09 0.50 0.64
CA ASN A 65 27.18 0.53 -0.34
C ASN A 65 26.75 0.09 -1.76
N PHE A 66 25.59 -0.55 -1.94
CA PHE A 66 25.05 -0.86 -3.27
C PHE A 66 24.27 0.30 -3.89
N THR A 67 23.86 1.30 -3.10
CA THR A 67 22.95 2.37 -3.55
C THR A 67 23.53 3.23 -4.67
N VAL A 68 24.86 3.42 -4.72
CA VAL A 68 25.52 4.21 -5.78
C VAL A 68 25.38 3.55 -7.15
N ILE A 69 25.50 2.22 -7.21
CA ILE A 69 25.31 1.43 -8.44
C ILE A 69 23.82 1.43 -8.82
N TRP A 70 22.96 1.15 -7.85
CA TRP A 70 21.51 1.16 -8.03
C TRP A 70 21.00 2.50 -8.58
N ASP A 71 21.38 3.62 -7.97
CA ASP A 71 20.97 4.98 -8.37
C ASP A 71 21.41 5.30 -9.80
N THR A 72 22.58 4.81 -10.21
CA THR A 72 23.06 4.95 -11.58
C THR A 72 22.15 4.21 -12.57
N PHE A 73 21.69 3.01 -12.23
CA PHE A 73 20.76 2.26 -13.08
C PHE A 73 19.36 2.87 -13.11
N ILE A 74 18.82 3.27 -11.95
CA ILE A 74 17.53 3.94 -11.87
C ILE A 74 17.52 5.23 -12.70
N SER A 75 18.54 6.08 -12.54
CA SER A 75 18.66 7.33 -13.29
C SER A 75 18.76 7.11 -14.81
N ALA A 76 19.26 5.94 -15.23
CA ALA A 76 19.35 5.55 -16.63
C ALA A 76 18.10 4.78 -17.14
N GLY A 77 17.07 4.59 -16.32
CA GLY A 77 15.88 3.79 -16.67
C GLY A 77 16.15 2.29 -16.80
N LYS A 78 17.29 1.81 -16.31
CA LYS A 78 17.74 0.41 -16.38
C LYS A 78 17.19 -0.40 -15.20
N PHE A 79 15.86 -0.56 -15.17
CA PHE A 79 15.18 -1.18 -14.03
C PHE A 79 15.58 -2.64 -13.79
N ALA A 80 15.82 -3.44 -14.84
CA ALA A 80 16.19 -4.84 -14.68
C ALA A 80 17.56 -4.99 -13.97
N GLU A 81 18.53 -4.17 -14.35
CA GLU A 81 19.85 -4.12 -13.72
C GLU A 81 19.77 -3.58 -12.29
N ALA A 82 18.91 -2.57 -12.06
CA ALA A 82 18.64 -2.04 -10.73
C ALA A 82 17.97 -3.05 -9.78
N GLU A 83 17.16 -3.98 -10.30
CA GLU A 83 16.64 -5.10 -9.49
C GLU A 83 17.71 -6.16 -9.23
N ASN A 84 18.47 -6.50 -10.28
CA ASN A 84 19.48 -7.55 -10.19
C ASN A 84 20.57 -7.23 -9.14
N ILE A 85 20.94 -5.95 -8.96
CA ILE A 85 21.90 -5.58 -7.92
C ILE A 85 21.37 -5.87 -6.50
N TRP A 86 20.07 -5.73 -6.25
CA TRP A 86 19.48 -6.05 -4.94
C TRP A 86 19.34 -7.56 -4.72
N ASP A 87 18.98 -8.32 -5.75
CA ASP A 87 19.02 -9.78 -5.69
C ASP A 87 20.44 -10.29 -5.37
N MET A 88 21.46 -9.73 -6.03
CA MET A 88 22.85 -10.02 -5.72
C MET A 88 23.22 -9.64 -4.29
N ALA A 89 22.92 -8.41 -3.85
CA ALA A 89 23.25 -7.92 -2.51
C ALA A 89 22.67 -8.80 -1.39
N LEU A 90 21.46 -9.35 -1.58
CA LEU A 90 20.75 -10.19 -0.63
C LEU A 90 21.32 -11.61 -0.51
N LYS A 91 21.91 -12.18 -1.58
CA LYS A 91 22.37 -13.58 -1.62
C LYS A 91 23.29 -13.97 -0.46
N PRO A 92 24.34 -13.20 -0.12
CA PRO A 92 25.23 -13.55 0.98
C PRO A 92 24.50 -13.59 2.33
N ALA A 93 23.61 -12.64 2.60
CA ALA A 93 22.83 -12.58 3.85
C ALA A 93 21.88 -13.77 3.97
N LEU A 94 21.14 -14.09 2.90
CA LEU A 94 20.22 -15.23 2.86
C LEU A 94 20.96 -16.57 2.98
N LYS A 95 22.15 -16.70 2.37
CA LYS A 95 23.00 -17.88 2.49
C LYS A 95 23.50 -18.04 3.92
N TRP A 96 23.95 -16.96 4.54
CA TRP A 96 24.42 -16.95 5.92
C TRP A 96 23.33 -17.33 6.93
N GLU A 97 22.09 -16.85 6.74
CA GLU A 97 20.96 -17.17 7.63
C GLU A 97 20.56 -18.65 7.58
N LYS A 98 20.73 -19.33 6.43
CA LYS A 98 20.47 -20.78 6.32
C LYS A 98 21.34 -21.62 7.26
N THR A 99 22.58 -21.18 7.50
CA THR A 99 23.53 -21.84 8.40
C THR A 99 23.50 -21.29 9.83
N ASN A 100 22.84 -20.15 10.05
CA ASN A 100 22.79 -19.43 11.34
C ASN A 100 21.34 -19.16 11.78
N GLN A 101 20.50 -20.19 11.85
CA GLN A 101 19.04 -20.06 12.02
C GLN A 101 18.57 -19.30 13.27
N ALA A 102 19.40 -19.21 14.32
CA ALA A 102 19.09 -18.47 15.55
C ALA A 102 19.40 -16.96 15.45
N LYS A 103 20.01 -16.51 14.36
CA LYS A 103 20.43 -15.13 14.14
C LYS A 103 19.79 -14.59 12.85
N ARG A 104 19.77 -13.27 12.70
CA ARG A 104 19.14 -12.59 11.56
C ARG A 104 19.96 -11.37 11.14
N ILE A 105 20.14 -11.22 9.84
CA ILE A 105 20.69 -10.03 9.21
C ILE A 105 19.54 -9.10 8.86
N HIS A 106 19.67 -7.81 9.20
CA HIS A 106 18.69 -6.81 8.86
C HIS A 106 18.67 -6.57 7.34
N LYS A 107 17.54 -6.88 6.69
CA LYS A 107 17.36 -6.80 5.24
C LYS A 107 16.28 -5.77 4.83
N GLY A 108 15.90 -4.85 5.72
CA GLY A 108 14.91 -3.81 5.43
C GLY A 108 15.33 -2.94 4.25
N THR A 109 16.51 -2.34 4.34
CA THR A 109 17.12 -1.50 3.30
C THR A 109 17.07 -2.08 1.87
N PRO A 110 17.61 -3.27 1.59
CA PRO A 110 17.62 -3.82 0.22
C PRO A 110 16.23 -4.16 -0.31
N TYR A 111 15.31 -4.67 0.54
CA TYR A 111 13.92 -4.91 0.11
C TYR A 111 13.19 -3.59 -0.18
N TYR A 112 13.46 -2.53 0.58
CA TYR A 112 12.87 -1.22 0.36
C TYR A 112 13.29 -0.63 -1.00
N PHE A 113 14.58 -0.57 -1.29
CA PHE A 113 15.08 -0.03 -2.56
C PHE A 113 14.72 -0.91 -3.76
N TRP A 114 14.66 -2.23 -3.59
CA TRP A 114 14.13 -3.12 -4.61
C TRP A 114 12.64 -2.83 -4.88
N GLY A 115 11.82 -2.70 -3.82
CA GLY A 115 10.41 -2.33 -3.97
C GLY A 115 10.23 -1.01 -4.71
N ILE A 116 11.04 0.02 -4.41
CA ILE A 116 11.02 1.30 -5.14
C ILE A 116 11.28 1.10 -6.63
N THR A 117 12.31 0.33 -6.98
CA THR A 117 12.67 0.03 -8.38
C THR A 117 11.48 -0.54 -9.15
N VAL A 118 10.80 -1.50 -8.52
CA VAL A 118 9.65 -2.21 -9.09
C VAL A 118 8.43 -1.28 -9.22
N LEU A 119 8.17 -0.44 -8.21
CA LEU A 119 7.10 0.56 -8.27
C LEU A 119 7.33 1.61 -9.37
N GLN A 120 8.59 2.04 -9.56
CA GLN A 120 8.96 2.97 -10.64
C GLN A 120 8.79 2.36 -12.03
N ARG A 121 8.97 1.04 -12.17
CA ARG A 121 8.66 0.30 -13.41
C ARG A 121 7.14 0.11 -13.63
N GLY A 122 6.32 0.36 -12.61
CA GLY A 122 4.85 0.24 -12.68
C GLY A 122 4.30 -1.11 -12.20
N GLU A 123 5.14 -1.97 -11.61
CA GLU A 123 4.71 -3.27 -11.07
C GLU A 123 4.25 -3.14 -9.61
N LEU A 124 2.99 -2.73 -9.41
CA LEU A 124 2.48 -2.46 -8.06
C LEU A 124 2.57 -3.65 -7.10
N ASP A 125 2.11 -4.83 -7.52
CA ASP A 125 1.96 -5.98 -6.62
C ASP A 125 3.30 -6.45 -6.07
N LYS A 126 4.28 -6.62 -6.97
CA LYS A 126 5.65 -6.96 -6.61
C LYS A 126 6.30 -5.85 -5.78
N GLY A 127 6.05 -4.59 -6.13
CA GLY A 127 6.56 -3.43 -5.40
C GLY A 127 6.08 -3.43 -3.95
N TYR A 128 4.78 -3.50 -3.72
CA TYR A 128 4.20 -3.55 -2.37
C TYR A 128 4.64 -4.80 -1.60
N ALA A 129 4.70 -5.98 -2.24
CA ALA A 129 5.20 -7.19 -1.58
C ALA A 129 6.64 -7.01 -1.04
N LEU A 130 7.51 -6.37 -1.81
CA LEU A 130 8.89 -6.07 -1.39
C LEU A 130 8.94 -5.01 -0.27
N ILE A 131 8.17 -3.92 -0.36
CA ILE A 131 8.15 -2.91 0.71
C ILE A 131 7.60 -3.51 2.02
N HIS A 132 6.55 -4.33 1.94
CA HIS A 132 6.04 -5.06 3.10
C HIS A 132 7.09 -5.98 3.69
N ARG A 133 7.84 -6.69 2.84
CA ARG A 133 8.94 -7.52 3.30
C ARG A 133 10.02 -6.71 4.01
N ALA A 134 10.31 -5.49 3.55
CA ALA A 134 11.22 -4.58 4.24
C ALA A 134 10.72 -4.25 5.66
N VAL A 135 9.43 -3.91 5.78
CA VAL A 135 8.80 -3.58 7.07
C VAL A 135 8.79 -4.79 8.03
N GLU A 136 8.52 -5.98 7.53
CA GLU A 136 8.62 -7.21 8.33
C GLU A 136 10.05 -7.43 8.86
N GLU A 137 11.07 -7.21 8.03
CA GLU A 137 12.47 -7.30 8.45
C GLU A 137 12.79 -6.24 9.52
N ASP A 138 12.27 -5.01 9.38
CA ASP A 138 12.41 -3.95 10.39
C ASP A 138 11.83 -4.42 11.73
N PHE A 139 10.60 -4.94 11.74
CA PHE A 139 9.93 -5.43 12.95
C PHE A 139 10.70 -6.58 13.61
N LEU A 140 11.14 -7.56 12.81
CA LEU A 140 11.83 -8.75 13.31
C LEU A 140 13.19 -8.43 13.92
N THR A 141 13.90 -7.43 13.39
CA THR A 141 15.24 -7.09 13.85
C THR A 141 15.27 -6.07 14.98
N HIS A 142 14.33 -5.11 15.00
CA HIS A 142 14.26 -4.12 16.07
C HIS A 142 13.36 -4.56 17.24
N GLY A 143 12.57 -5.62 17.09
CA GLY A 143 11.69 -6.16 18.13
C GLY A 143 10.53 -5.22 18.49
N LYS A 144 10.14 -4.33 17.58
CA LYS A 144 9.05 -3.36 17.78
C LYS A 144 7.99 -3.55 16.70
N ALA A 145 6.72 -3.53 17.11
CA ALA A 145 5.58 -3.61 16.20
C ALA A 145 5.35 -2.31 15.40
N TYR A 146 6.02 -1.21 15.78
CA TYR A 146 5.95 0.07 15.11
C TYR A 146 7.33 0.71 15.07
N ILE A 147 7.79 1.06 13.87
CA ILE A 147 9.09 1.69 13.64
C ILE A 147 8.87 2.75 12.57
N ASP A 148 9.34 3.97 12.83
CA ASP A 148 9.28 5.09 11.87
C ASP A 148 10.34 4.91 10.76
N THR A 149 10.19 3.87 9.94
CA THR A 149 11.05 3.60 8.77
C THR A 149 10.42 4.12 7.49
N SER A 150 11.26 4.35 6.48
CA SER A 150 10.78 4.78 5.15
C SER A 150 9.89 3.71 4.49
N GLY A 151 10.13 2.43 4.77
CA GLY A 151 9.26 1.33 4.36
C GLY A 151 7.88 1.45 4.99
N PHE A 152 7.82 1.58 6.32
CA PHE A 152 6.56 1.69 7.05
C PHE A 152 5.76 2.93 6.62
N ALA A 153 6.43 4.07 6.44
CA ALA A 153 5.78 5.29 5.99
C ALA A 153 5.12 5.16 4.60
N LEU A 154 5.74 4.42 3.68
CA LEU A 154 5.17 4.15 2.35
C LEU A 154 3.88 3.33 2.45
N VAL A 155 3.93 2.20 3.18
CA VAL A 155 2.77 1.28 3.29
C VAL A 155 1.71 1.77 4.29
N SER A 156 1.95 2.88 4.98
CA SER A 156 0.97 3.55 5.85
C SER A 156 0.46 4.90 5.33
N LEU A 157 0.87 5.30 4.12
CA LEU A 157 0.55 6.61 3.54
C LEU A 157 1.01 7.81 4.39
N ASN A 158 2.07 7.66 5.18
CA ASN A 158 2.62 8.76 5.97
C ASN A 158 3.42 9.74 5.10
N TYR A 159 2.71 10.69 4.48
CA TYR A 159 3.29 11.72 3.61
C TYR A 159 4.05 12.84 4.35
N VAL A 160 3.97 12.88 5.69
CA VAL A 160 4.66 13.87 6.54
C VAL A 160 6.11 13.48 6.77
N LYS A 161 6.44 12.17 6.79
CA LYS A 161 7.82 11.71 6.90
C LYS A 161 8.65 12.22 5.71
N ALA A 162 9.57 13.14 5.98
CA ALA A 162 10.34 13.85 4.95
C ALA A 162 11.50 13.00 4.39
N ASP A 163 12.08 12.15 5.23
CA ASP A 163 13.23 11.27 4.97
C ASP A 163 12.79 9.94 4.32
N GLN A 164 12.15 10.03 3.16
CA GLN A 164 11.79 8.86 2.35
C GLN A 164 12.44 8.96 0.97
N ALA A 165 13.21 7.95 0.56
CA ALA A 165 13.81 7.91 -0.76
C ALA A 165 12.76 8.00 -1.88
N PHE A 166 11.56 7.43 -1.64
CA PHE A 166 10.45 7.45 -2.59
C PHE A 166 9.24 8.26 -2.10
N ARG A 167 9.51 9.39 -1.41
CA ARG A 167 8.47 10.26 -0.85
C ARG A 167 7.42 10.71 -1.86
N GLN A 168 7.83 11.00 -3.10
CA GLN A 168 6.93 11.52 -4.13
C GLN A 168 5.77 10.57 -4.44
N TRP A 169 5.99 9.25 -4.35
CA TRP A 169 4.94 8.25 -4.50
C TRP A 169 3.85 8.37 -3.43
N VAL A 170 4.26 8.59 -2.18
CA VAL A 170 3.32 8.77 -1.05
C VAL A 170 2.57 10.10 -1.18
N ILE A 171 3.25 11.16 -1.65
CA ILE A 171 2.61 12.46 -1.92
C ILE A 171 1.57 12.36 -3.04
N GLN A 172 1.84 11.61 -4.10
CA GLN A 172 0.89 11.41 -5.19
C GLN A 172 -0.38 10.72 -4.69
N GLN A 173 -0.24 9.66 -3.89
CA GLN A 173 -1.38 9.00 -3.25
C GLN A 173 -2.15 9.92 -2.29
N ALA A 174 -1.44 10.73 -1.51
CA ALA A 174 -2.07 11.71 -0.63
C ALA A 174 -2.86 12.77 -1.41
N LYS A 175 -2.34 13.26 -2.55
CA LYS A 175 -3.06 14.18 -3.44
C LYS A 175 -4.32 13.54 -4.02
N PHE A 176 -4.23 12.29 -4.45
CA PHE A 176 -5.37 11.53 -4.95
C PHE A 176 -6.47 11.37 -3.89
N LEU A 177 -6.10 11.00 -2.66
CA LEU A 177 -7.01 10.96 -1.51
C LEU A 177 -7.61 12.34 -1.20
N ASN A 178 -6.80 13.40 -1.25
CA ASN A 178 -7.25 14.77 -0.99
C ASN A 178 -8.39 15.18 -1.93
N THR A 179 -8.29 14.82 -3.21
CA THR A 179 -9.35 15.12 -4.19
C THR A 179 -10.67 14.48 -3.78
N MET A 180 -10.66 13.19 -3.44
CA MET A 180 -11.88 12.48 -3.03
C MET A 180 -12.43 12.97 -1.70
N GLN A 181 -11.54 13.29 -0.76
CA GLN A 181 -11.93 13.85 0.53
C GLN A 181 -12.59 15.21 0.35
N ASN A 182 -12.04 16.08 -0.50
CA ASN A 182 -12.65 17.38 -0.80
C ASN A 182 -14.04 17.22 -1.43
N ASN A 183 -14.22 16.25 -2.32
CA ASN A 183 -15.53 15.92 -2.89
C ASN A 183 -16.52 15.47 -1.80
N TYR A 184 -16.10 14.61 -0.87
CA TYR A 184 -16.89 14.20 0.29
C TYR A 184 -17.33 15.41 1.13
N SER A 185 -16.38 16.26 1.51
CA SER A 185 -16.67 17.42 2.36
C SER A 185 -17.58 18.43 1.68
N ALA A 186 -17.41 18.65 0.37
CA ALA A 186 -18.28 19.50 -0.42
C ALA A 186 -19.70 18.92 -0.54
N LEU A 187 -19.82 17.63 -0.87
CA LEU A 187 -21.10 16.94 -1.07
C LEU A 187 -21.95 16.92 0.21
N TYR A 188 -21.33 16.74 1.37
CA TYR A 188 -22.02 16.59 2.65
C TYR A 188 -21.93 17.83 3.56
N GLY A 189 -21.36 18.93 3.08
CA GLY A 189 -21.19 20.17 3.85
C GLY A 189 -20.36 19.98 5.13
N ARG A 190 -19.37 19.09 5.09
CA ARG A 190 -18.52 18.75 6.24
C ARG A 190 -17.29 19.65 6.30
N LYS A 191 -16.80 19.87 7.52
CA LYS A 191 -15.49 20.51 7.78
C LYS A 191 -14.41 19.46 8.10
N PHE A 192 -14.47 18.35 7.38
CA PHE A 192 -13.47 17.29 7.45
C PHE A 192 -12.40 17.58 6.39
N ILE A 193 -11.11 17.47 6.73
CA ILE A 193 -10.00 17.65 5.79
C ILE A 193 -9.04 16.46 5.80
N LEU A 194 -8.15 16.35 4.82
CA LEU A 194 -7.19 15.25 4.74
C LEU A 194 -6.30 15.13 5.99
N GLU A 195 -6.01 16.26 6.66
CA GLU A 195 -5.26 16.26 7.92
C GLU A 195 -6.05 15.57 9.06
N ASP A 196 -7.37 15.75 9.14
CA ASP A 196 -8.23 15.01 10.08
C ASP A 196 -8.17 13.50 9.78
N PHE A 197 -8.28 13.12 8.50
CA PHE A 197 -8.18 11.71 8.10
C PHE A 197 -6.81 11.11 8.48
N LYS A 198 -5.74 11.89 8.28
CA LYS A 198 -4.39 11.48 8.66
C LYS A 198 -4.27 11.26 10.16
N ASP A 199 -4.62 12.25 10.97
CA ASP A 199 -4.43 12.22 12.42
C ASP A 199 -5.32 11.18 13.10
N ARG A 200 -6.55 11.02 12.62
CA ARG A 200 -7.55 10.14 13.24
C ARG A 200 -7.50 8.70 12.75
N PHE A 201 -6.96 8.46 11.54
CA PHE A 201 -7.00 7.13 10.92
C PHE A 201 -5.65 6.65 10.40
N LEU A 202 -4.92 7.43 9.59
CA LEU A 202 -3.65 6.94 9.02
C LEU A 202 -2.57 6.76 10.10
N LEU A 203 -2.49 7.67 11.07
CA LEU A 203 -1.54 7.62 12.19
C LEU A 203 -2.05 6.83 13.40
N ALA A 204 -3.36 6.58 13.46
CA ALA A 204 -4.00 5.82 14.53
C ALA A 204 -4.96 4.76 13.96
N PRO A 205 -4.49 3.84 13.09
CA PRO A 205 -5.36 2.88 12.43
C PRO A 205 -5.86 1.83 13.43
N PRO A 206 -7.01 1.17 13.15
CA PRO A 206 -7.51 0.10 14.01
C PRO A 206 -6.50 -1.06 14.15
N ASN A 207 -5.73 -1.32 13.09
CA ASN A 207 -4.56 -2.20 13.10
C ASN A 207 -3.69 -1.93 11.84
N VAL A 208 -2.48 -2.47 11.84
CA VAL A 208 -1.49 -2.29 10.77
C VAL A 208 -1.96 -2.90 9.44
N ALA A 209 -2.63 -4.05 9.46
CA ALA A 209 -3.10 -4.69 8.23
C ALA A 209 -4.17 -3.86 7.50
N THR A 210 -5.02 -3.15 8.25
CA THR A 210 -6.03 -2.25 7.67
C THR A 210 -5.40 -1.09 6.91
N ILE A 211 -4.39 -0.43 7.49
CA ILE A 211 -3.74 0.70 6.81
C ILE A 211 -2.90 0.25 5.62
N PHE A 212 -2.28 -0.93 5.72
CA PHE A 212 -1.55 -1.56 4.63
C PHE A 212 -2.45 -1.87 3.43
N LEU A 213 -3.62 -2.46 3.69
CA LEU A 213 -4.62 -2.72 2.65
C LEU A 213 -5.09 -1.41 2.00
N LEU A 214 -5.35 -0.38 2.81
CA LEU A 214 -5.73 0.94 2.28
C LEU A 214 -4.64 1.53 1.38
N ALA A 215 -3.37 1.52 1.82
CA ALA A 215 -2.26 2.07 1.04
C ALA A 215 -2.11 1.38 -0.32
N TYR A 216 -2.25 0.06 -0.35
CA TYR A 216 -2.21 -0.72 -1.58
C TYR A 216 -3.43 -0.46 -2.47
N ALA A 217 -4.64 -0.45 -1.90
CA ALA A 217 -5.87 -0.16 -2.65
C ALA A 217 -5.85 1.25 -3.27
N VAL A 218 -5.38 2.25 -2.54
CA VAL A 218 -5.23 3.64 -3.02
C VAL A 218 -4.25 3.70 -4.20
N ALA A 219 -3.09 3.03 -4.11
CA ALA A 219 -2.16 2.96 -5.23
C ALA A 219 -2.78 2.31 -6.48
N ARG A 220 -3.55 1.22 -6.31
CA ARG A 220 -4.23 0.57 -7.43
C ARG A 220 -5.33 1.45 -8.04
N LEU A 221 -6.17 2.08 -7.21
CA LEU A 221 -7.18 3.03 -7.67
C LEU A 221 -6.55 4.19 -8.44
N MET A 222 -5.45 4.74 -7.93
CA MET A 222 -4.71 5.81 -8.60
C MET A 222 -4.21 5.35 -9.98
N ARG A 223 -3.64 4.16 -10.10
CA ARG A 223 -3.20 3.62 -11.39
C ARG A 223 -4.35 3.33 -12.35
N LEU A 224 -5.46 2.79 -11.86
CA LEU A 224 -6.64 2.60 -12.71
C LEU A 224 -7.15 3.94 -13.24
N SER A 225 -7.15 5.00 -12.43
CA SER A 225 -7.58 6.33 -12.88
C SER A 225 -6.70 6.94 -13.99
N GLU A 226 -5.50 6.41 -14.23
CA GLU A 226 -4.59 6.82 -15.31
C GLU A 226 -4.89 6.10 -16.64
N LEU A 227 -5.65 5.01 -16.62
CA LEU A 227 -5.96 4.24 -17.83
C LEU A 227 -7.02 4.97 -18.67
N PRO A 228 -6.93 4.87 -20.02
CA PRO A 228 -7.94 5.46 -20.88
C PRO A 228 -9.27 4.71 -20.72
N ALA A 229 -10.39 5.45 -20.80
CA ALA A 229 -11.73 4.89 -20.60
C ALA A 229 -12.01 3.63 -21.45
N HIS A 230 -11.47 3.55 -22.66
CA HIS A 230 -11.69 2.40 -23.53
C HIS A 230 -11.07 1.09 -23.01
N ALA A 231 -10.08 1.14 -22.11
CA ALA A 231 -9.47 -0.02 -21.48
C ALA A 231 -10.43 -0.73 -20.49
N PHE A 232 -11.50 -0.06 -20.06
CA PHE A 232 -12.45 -0.58 -19.08
C PHE A 232 -13.63 -1.33 -19.69
N HIS A 233 -13.76 -1.36 -21.03
CA HIS A 233 -14.84 -2.09 -21.72
C HIS A 233 -14.55 -3.59 -21.85
N SER A 234 -14.28 -4.26 -20.72
CA SER A 234 -14.19 -5.71 -20.67
C SER A 234 -14.67 -6.26 -19.34
N SER A 235 -15.19 -7.49 -19.34
CA SER A 235 -15.59 -8.19 -18.11
C SER A 235 -14.44 -8.27 -17.11
N PHE A 236 -13.21 -8.47 -17.59
CA PHE A 236 -12.03 -8.54 -16.73
C PHE A 236 -11.67 -7.19 -16.10
N ALA A 237 -11.77 -6.08 -16.84
CA ALA A 237 -11.56 -4.76 -16.25
C ALA A 237 -12.56 -4.49 -15.12
N GLY A 238 -13.84 -4.82 -15.33
CA GLY A 238 -14.84 -4.75 -14.27
C GLY A 238 -14.52 -5.64 -13.07
N GLN A 239 -13.91 -6.81 -13.27
CA GLN A 239 -13.44 -7.66 -12.17
C GLN A 239 -12.32 -6.99 -11.36
N LEU A 240 -11.39 -6.32 -12.04
CA LEU A 240 -10.33 -5.57 -11.35
C LEU A 240 -10.92 -4.42 -10.53
N GLU A 241 -11.86 -3.67 -11.11
CA GLU A 241 -12.56 -2.57 -10.46
C GLU A 241 -13.29 -3.04 -9.20
N ILE A 242 -14.14 -4.07 -9.30
CA ILE A 242 -14.91 -4.54 -8.14
C ILE A 242 -14.02 -5.14 -7.04
N ASN A 243 -12.92 -5.80 -7.41
CA ASN A 243 -11.97 -6.34 -6.43
C ASN A 243 -11.32 -5.20 -5.62
N ILE A 244 -10.90 -4.12 -6.28
CA ILE A 244 -10.26 -2.99 -5.59
C ILE A 244 -11.28 -2.22 -4.74
N LEU A 245 -12.51 -2.05 -5.24
CA LEU A 245 -13.59 -1.46 -4.42
C LEU A 245 -13.85 -2.32 -3.18
N PHE A 246 -13.88 -3.65 -3.34
CA PHE A 246 -14.06 -4.58 -2.22
C PHE A 246 -12.92 -4.50 -1.20
N ASP A 247 -11.67 -4.34 -1.63
CA ASP A 247 -10.54 -4.10 -0.72
C ASP A 247 -10.77 -2.86 0.16
N VAL A 248 -11.26 -1.75 -0.41
CA VAL A 248 -11.61 -0.55 0.36
C VAL A 248 -12.82 -0.80 1.27
N VAL A 249 -13.81 -1.58 0.83
CA VAL A 249 -14.94 -1.99 1.67
C VAL A 249 -14.48 -2.81 2.89
N LEU A 250 -13.46 -3.67 2.76
CA LEU A 250 -12.86 -4.38 3.88
C LEU A 250 -12.15 -3.44 4.86
N VAL A 251 -11.51 -2.37 4.36
CA VAL A 251 -10.96 -1.30 5.22
C VAL A 251 -12.08 -0.62 6.01
N ILE A 252 -13.20 -0.28 5.36
CA ILE A 252 -14.38 0.32 6.00
C ILE A 252 -14.96 -0.63 7.08
N ASP A 253 -15.17 -1.91 6.74
CA ASP A 253 -15.72 -2.91 7.66
C ASP A 253 -14.87 -3.03 8.94
N ASN A 254 -13.54 -3.15 8.77
CA ASN A 254 -12.60 -3.21 9.90
C ASN A 254 -12.57 -1.90 10.72
N ALA A 255 -12.63 -0.74 10.05
CA ALA A 255 -12.62 0.56 10.70
C ALA A 255 -13.88 0.78 11.56
N ILE A 256 -15.06 0.38 11.07
CA ILE A 256 -16.30 0.43 11.85
C ILE A 256 -16.29 -0.64 12.95
N HIS A 257 -15.82 -1.85 12.66
CA HIS A 257 -15.74 -2.94 13.66
C HIS A 257 -14.94 -2.52 14.90
N ALA A 258 -13.82 -1.81 14.71
CA ALA A 258 -13.02 -1.29 15.82
C ALA A 258 -13.79 -0.33 16.75
N LYS A 259 -14.87 0.29 16.25
CA LYS A 259 -15.77 1.19 17.00
C LYS A 259 -17.08 0.52 17.41
N ASN A 260 -17.39 -0.66 16.86
CA ASN A 260 -18.56 -1.47 17.15
C ASN A 260 -18.19 -2.97 17.36
N PRO A 261 -17.31 -3.29 18.32
CA PRO A 261 -16.66 -4.61 18.40
C PRO A 261 -17.60 -5.76 18.81
N SER A 262 -18.78 -5.45 19.37
CA SER A 262 -19.78 -6.46 19.73
C SER A 262 -20.51 -7.03 18.51
N GLN A 263 -20.37 -6.40 17.35
CA GLN A 263 -21.02 -6.80 16.11
C GLN A 263 -20.01 -7.38 15.13
N ARG A 264 -20.47 -8.33 14.31
CA ARG A 264 -19.64 -9.02 13.31
C ARG A 264 -20.16 -8.89 11.88
N LYS A 265 -21.44 -8.57 11.71
CA LYS A 265 -22.08 -8.49 10.39
C LYS A 265 -22.03 -7.04 9.92
N PHE A 266 -21.67 -6.85 8.66
CA PHE A 266 -21.61 -5.51 8.05
C PHE A 266 -22.93 -4.75 8.15
N ILE A 267 -24.08 -5.43 8.08
CA ILE A 267 -25.40 -4.81 8.24
C ILE A 267 -25.50 -4.01 9.57
N ASN A 268 -24.96 -4.57 10.66
CA ASN A 268 -24.94 -3.93 11.98
C ASN A 268 -23.92 -2.77 12.02
N HIS A 269 -22.84 -2.86 11.24
CA HIS A 269 -21.87 -1.78 11.08
C HIS A 269 -22.45 -0.61 10.27
N ALA A 270 -23.20 -0.91 9.20
CA ALA A 270 -23.90 0.09 8.38
C ALA A 270 -24.95 0.85 9.20
N GLU A 271 -25.80 0.14 9.95
CA GLU A 271 -26.78 0.76 10.87
C GLU A 271 -26.08 1.62 11.93
N PHE A 272 -24.97 1.13 12.50
CA PHE A 272 -24.19 1.88 13.49
C PHE A 272 -23.62 3.18 12.93
N LEU A 273 -23.01 3.16 11.74
CA LEU A 273 -22.49 4.35 11.09
C LEU A 273 -23.61 5.35 10.78
N LEU A 274 -24.72 4.88 10.20
CA LEU A 274 -25.87 5.73 9.90
C LEU A 274 -26.44 6.39 11.16
N THR A 275 -26.58 5.61 12.24
CA THR A 275 -27.04 6.13 13.54
C THR A 275 -26.10 7.21 14.07
N LYS A 276 -24.78 7.00 14.00
CA LYS A 276 -23.78 7.98 14.44
C LYS A 276 -23.77 9.25 13.59
N ALA A 277 -24.15 9.13 12.32
CA ALA A 277 -24.34 10.24 11.40
C ALA A 277 -25.73 10.90 11.50
N ASN A 278 -26.61 10.45 12.39
CA ASN A 278 -28.02 10.90 12.53
C ASN A 278 -28.92 10.62 11.31
N PHE A 279 -28.68 9.52 10.59
CA PHE A 279 -29.54 9.04 9.51
C PHE A 279 -30.30 7.77 9.95
N SER A 280 -31.59 7.71 9.62
CA SER A 280 -32.44 6.57 9.99
C SER A 280 -32.48 5.51 8.88
N LEU A 281 -31.76 4.41 9.06
CA LEU A 281 -31.94 3.19 8.26
C LEU A 281 -31.60 2.01 9.17
N ASN A 282 -32.64 1.27 9.57
CA ASN A 282 -32.47 0.17 10.52
C ASN A 282 -32.11 -1.14 9.82
N ASN A 283 -31.76 -2.18 10.60
CA ASN A 283 -31.42 -3.49 10.05
C ASN A 283 -32.53 -4.12 9.19
N ALA A 284 -33.82 -3.87 9.47
CA ALA A 284 -34.90 -4.40 8.65
C ALA A 284 -34.87 -3.77 7.24
N GLN A 285 -34.77 -2.45 7.18
CA GLN A 285 -34.66 -1.69 5.93
C GLN A 285 -33.37 -2.01 5.15
N LEU A 286 -32.25 -2.19 5.85
CA LEU A 286 -31.02 -2.69 5.23
C LEU A 286 -31.22 -4.12 4.71
N GLY A 287 -31.97 -4.95 5.43
CA GLY A 287 -32.36 -6.30 5.00
C GLY A 287 -33.13 -6.29 3.67
N ASP A 288 -34.11 -5.39 3.54
CA ASP A 288 -34.89 -5.21 2.30
C ASP A 288 -33.99 -4.78 1.13
N ILE A 289 -33.04 -3.87 1.37
CA ILE A 289 -32.04 -3.47 0.38
C ILE A 289 -31.18 -4.67 -0.06
N ASN A 290 -30.74 -5.50 0.90
CA ASN A 290 -29.96 -6.69 0.59
C ASN A 290 -30.76 -7.72 -0.22
N GLU A 291 -32.05 -7.89 0.09
CA GLU A 291 -32.93 -8.75 -0.70
C GLU A 291 -33.05 -8.26 -2.14
N ALA A 292 -33.17 -6.95 -2.36
CA ALA A 292 -33.15 -6.37 -3.70
C ALA A 292 -31.84 -6.67 -4.45
N TYR A 293 -30.68 -6.48 -3.80
CA TYR A 293 -29.38 -6.84 -4.37
C TYR A 293 -29.24 -8.33 -4.68
N ASN A 294 -29.77 -9.23 -3.82
CA ASN A 294 -29.74 -10.67 -4.08
C ASN A 294 -30.58 -11.07 -5.30
N LYS A 295 -31.66 -10.34 -5.56
CA LYS A 295 -32.54 -10.59 -6.71
C LYS A 295 -31.94 -10.05 -8.01
N ASP A 296 -31.41 -8.83 -7.99
CA ASP A 296 -30.81 -8.18 -9.15
C ASP A 296 -29.76 -7.17 -8.68
N PHE A 297 -28.51 -7.60 -8.64
CA PHE A 297 -27.42 -6.76 -8.15
C PHE A 297 -27.19 -5.53 -9.03
N ASP A 298 -27.15 -5.72 -10.36
CA ASP A 298 -26.84 -4.64 -11.31
C ASP A 298 -27.98 -3.61 -11.36
N GLY A 299 -29.23 -4.06 -11.45
CA GLY A 299 -30.39 -3.19 -11.45
C GLY A 299 -30.56 -2.44 -10.12
N THR A 300 -30.32 -3.09 -9.00
CA THR A 300 -30.38 -2.44 -7.67
C THR A 300 -29.28 -1.40 -7.50
N LEU A 301 -28.04 -1.72 -7.90
CA LEU A 301 -26.93 -0.77 -7.87
C LEU A 301 -27.25 0.48 -8.71
N ARG A 302 -27.74 0.28 -9.94
CA ARG A 302 -28.09 1.35 -10.87
C ARG A 302 -29.20 2.26 -10.31
N THR A 303 -30.28 1.69 -9.80
CA THR A 303 -31.40 2.46 -9.24
C THR A 303 -31.01 3.23 -7.97
N ILE A 304 -30.13 2.68 -7.13
CA ILE A 304 -29.60 3.43 -5.97
C ILE A 304 -28.71 4.59 -6.42
N LEU A 305 -27.80 4.37 -7.37
CA LEU A 305 -26.97 5.44 -7.94
C LEU A 305 -27.84 6.56 -8.56
N ASP A 306 -28.88 6.19 -9.30
CA ASP A 306 -29.82 7.13 -9.92
C ASP A 306 -30.74 7.83 -8.90
N GLY A 307 -30.75 7.38 -7.63
CA GLY A 307 -31.64 7.90 -6.60
C GLY A 307 -33.12 7.56 -6.80
N THR A 308 -33.40 6.55 -7.63
CA THR A 308 -34.75 6.07 -7.95
C THR A 308 -35.15 4.87 -7.09
N PHE A 309 -34.20 4.24 -6.40
CA PHE A 309 -34.49 3.19 -5.43
C PHE A 309 -35.27 3.74 -4.23
N SER A 310 -36.35 3.07 -3.86
CA SER A 310 -37.20 3.44 -2.73
C SER A 310 -37.61 2.22 -1.93
N LEU A 311 -37.61 2.37 -0.60
CA LEU A 311 -38.27 1.43 0.31
C LEU A 311 -39.72 1.89 0.56
N PRO A 312 -40.59 1.02 1.09
CA PRO A 312 -41.93 1.44 1.50
C PRO A 312 -41.88 2.65 2.43
N ASN A 313 -42.43 3.79 1.97
CA ASN A 313 -42.46 5.07 2.68
C ASN A 313 -41.11 5.73 2.97
N LEU A 314 -40.03 5.34 2.28
CA LEU A 314 -38.71 5.95 2.46
C LEU A 314 -37.94 6.07 1.14
N THR A 315 -37.66 7.31 0.75
CA THR A 315 -36.65 7.62 -0.26
C THR A 315 -35.30 7.80 0.43
N LEU A 316 -34.27 7.15 -0.09
CA LEU A 316 -32.94 7.22 0.49
C LEU A 316 -32.31 8.59 0.25
N THR A 317 -31.83 9.24 1.31
CA THR A 317 -30.93 10.39 1.20
C THR A 317 -29.60 9.98 0.54
N THR A 318 -28.84 10.95 0.04
CA THR A 318 -27.53 10.67 -0.59
C THR A 318 -26.61 9.84 0.31
N PHE A 319 -26.49 10.17 1.61
CA PHE A 319 -25.64 9.39 2.51
C PHE A 319 -26.14 7.96 2.73
N GLN A 320 -27.46 7.77 2.85
CA GLN A 320 -28.05 6.44 2.94
C GLN A 320 -27.81 5.61 1.66
N ARG A 321 -27.84 6.24 0.49
CA ARG A 321 -27.50 5.60 -0.79
C ARG A 321 -26.04 5.17 -0.82
N ASP A 322 -25.12 6.03 -0.39
CA ASP A 322 -23.70 5.70 -0.33
C ASP A 322 -23.43 4.47 0.56
N VAL A 323 -24.03 4.44 1.75
CA VAL A 323 -23.93 3.28 2.67
C VAL A 323 -24.59 2.03 2.08
N ALA A 324 -25.74 2.17 1.42
CA ALA A 324 -26.41 1.05 0.76
C ALA A 324 -25.57 0.44 -0.37
N ILE A 325 -24.89 1.28 -1.18
CA ILE A 325 -23.97 0.83 -2.23
C ILE A 325 -22.80 0.06 -1.64
N VAL A 326 -22.15 0.60 -0.60
CA VAL A 326 -21.05 -0.09 0.09
C VAL A 326 -21.51 -1.43 0.67
N TYR A 327 -22.72 -1.49 1.25
CA TYR A 327 -23.28 -2.74 1.76
C TYR A 327 -23.53 -3.77 0.64
N GLY A 328 -24.08 -3.34 -0.49
CA GLY A 328 -24.26 -4.18 -1.67
C GLY A 328 -22.93 -4.73 -2.19
N LEU A 329 -21.94 -3.86 -2.40
CA LEU A 329 -20.59 -4.24 -2.84
C LEU A 329 -19.94 -5.24 -1.88
N ARG A 330 -20.09 -5.04 -0.57
CA ARG A 330 -19.57 -5.95 0.46
C ARG A 330 -20.12 -7.36 0.29
N ASN A 331 -21.43 -7.50 0.17
CA ASN A 331 -22.05 -8.83 0.08
C ASN A 331 -21.77 -9.47 -1.28
N TYR A 332 -21.81 -8.69 -2.36
CA TYR A 332 -21.53 -9.20 -3.69
C TYR A 332 -20.09 -9.71 -3.82
N GLY A 333 -19.09 -8.91 -3.42
CA GLY A 333 -17.67 -9.27 -3.49
C GLY A 333 -17.30 -10.46 -2.59
N ALA A 334 -18.03 -10.69 -1.50
CA ALA A 334 -17.83 -11.86 -0.64
C ALA A 334 -18.29 -13.19 -1.27
N HIS A 335 -19.14 -13.14 -2.31
CA HIS A 335 -19.80 -14.33 -2.87
C HIS A 335 -19.64 -14.50 -4.38
N ASN A 336 -19.06 -13.51 -5.08
CA ASN A 336 -18.98 -13.49 -6.54
C ASN A 336 -17.60 -13.04 -7.01
N VAL A 337 -17.21 -13.51 -8.19
CA VAL A 337 -15.94 -13.17 -8.87
C VAL A 337 -16.16 -12.48 -10.22
N SER A 338 -17.42 -12.32 -10.64
CA SER A 338 -17.82 -11.61 -11.87
C SER A 338 -18.02 -10.12 -11.60
N SER A 339 -17.93 -9.30 -12.64
CA SER A 339 -18.42 -7.92 -12.61
C SER A 339 -19.83 -7.83 -13.19
N VAL A 340 -20.47 -6.67 -12.96
CA VAL A 340 -21.70 -6.27 -13.65
C VAL A 340 -21.49 -5.02 -14.50
N PRO A 341 -22.32 -4.75 -15.53
CA PRO A 341 -22.16 -3.60 -16.42
C PRO A 341 -22.09 -2.24 -15.71
N THR A 342 -22.93 -2.04 -14.67
CA THR A 342 -22.98 -0.74 -13.97
C THR A 342 -21.66 -0.39 -13.28
N ILE A 343 -20.87 -1.38 -12.86
CA ILE A 343 -19.53 -1.14 -12.29
C ILE A 343 -18.61 -0.50 -13.33
N GLN A 344 -18.57 -1.07 -14.54
CA GLN A 344 -17.72 -0.58 -15.64
C GLN A 344 -18.18 0.80 -16.13
N GLU A 345 -19.48 0.98 -16.27
CA GLU A 345 -20.07 2.22 -16.80
C GLU A 345 -19.93 3.40 -15.82
N ARG A 346 -19.92 3.13 -14.51
CA ARG A 346 -19.98 4.16 -13.45
C ARG A 346 -18.88 4.00 -12.41
N PHE A 347 -17.74 3.42 -12.78
CA PHE A 347 -16.66 3.08 -11.84
C PHE A 347 -16.22 4.28 -10.98
N LEU A 348 -15.92 5.43 -11.60
CA LEU A 348 -15.44 6.61 -10.88
C LEU A 348 -16.45 7.15 -9.86
N GLU A 349 -17.75 7.04 -10.16
CA GLU A 349 -18.81 7.45 -9.25
C GLU A 349 -18.90 6.49 -8.06
N ILE A 350 -18.88 5.18 -8.34
CA ILE A 350 -18.93 4.14 -7.31
C ILE A 350 -17.69 4.21 -6.43
N GLN A 351 -16.52 4.47 -7.01
CA GLN A 351 -15.28 4.73 -6.30
C GLN A 351 -15.43 5.91 -5.35
N GLN A 352 -15.98 7.04 -5.82
CA GLN A 352 -16.22 8.20 -4.96
C GLN A 352 -17.21 7.86 -3.84
N VAL A 353 -18.27 7.09 -4.11
CA VAL A 353 -19.22 6.60 -3.09
C VAL A 353 -18.52 5.76 -2.02
N VAL A 354 -17.71 4.77 -2.40
CA VAL A 354 -16.99 3.92 -1.45
C VAL A 354 -16.06 4.78 -0.59
N MET A 355 -15.36 5.74 -1.19
CA MET A 355 -14.47 6.65 -0.48
C MET A 355 -15.22 7.62 0.43
N ASN A 356 -16.42 8.09 0.04
CA ASN A 356 -17.28 8.89 0.91
C ASN A 356 -17.63 8.14 2.20
N VAL A 357 -17.95 6.84 2.11
CA VAL A 357 -18.26 6.03 3.30
C VAL A 357 -17.02 5.79 4.15
N LEU A 358 -15.83 5.62 3.54
CA LEU A 358 -14.57 5.57 4.29
C LEU A 358 -14.32 6.89 5.05
N PHE A 359 -14.47 8.04 4.41
CA PHE A 359 -14.28 9.33 5.07
C PHE A 359 -15.34 9.58 6.14
N ALA A 360 -16.61 9.22 5.89
CA ALA A 360 -17.67 9.32 6.88
C ALA A 360 -17.43 8.40 8.09
N THR A 361 -16.87 7.20 7.86
CA THR A 361 -16.47 6.30 8.94
C THR A 361 -15.47 6.98 9.87
N VAL A 362 -14.50 7.71 9.32
CA VAL A 362 -13.53 8.45 10.14
C VAL A 362 -14.15 9.69 10.75
N ASP A 363 -14.83 10.53 9.97
CA ASP A 363 -15.45 11.79 10.43
C ASP A 363 -16.45 11.58 11.58
N PHE A 364 -17.28 10.53 11.53
CA PHE A 364 -18.32 10.28 12.54
C PHE A 364 -17.90 9.35 13.68
N LEU A 365 -16.87 8.50 13.52
CA LEU A 365 -16.53 7.48 14.52
C LEU A 365 -15.14 7.64 15.17
N TYR A 366 -14.27 8.46 14.59
CA TYR A 366 -12.92 8.74 15.09
C TYR A 366 -12.75 10.22 15.40
#